data_AF-A0A328STS2-F1
#
_entry.id   AF-A0A328STS2-F1
#
_cell.length_a   1.000
_cell.length_b   1.000
_cell.length_c   1.000
_cell.angle_alpha   90.00
_cell.angle_beta   90.00
_cell.angle_gamma   90.00
#
_symmetry.space_group_name_H-M   'P 1'
#
loop_
_entity.id
_entity.type
_entity.pdbx_description
1 polymer ?
#
loop_
_entity_poly.entity_id
_entity_poly.type
_entity_poly.pdbx_seq_one_letter_code
_entity_poly.pdbx_strand_id
1 'polypeptide(L)'
;MMADRIAPLQAQVGGPRDGALLRFALGNALLDAGRTAEACDAFRAAVDFDPDYSAAWKLLGKAELAREDLDAAAEAWQRGIDAAARRGDKQAQKEMQVFLRRLQKPRT
;
A
#
# COMPACT_ATOMS: atom_id res chain seq x y z
N MET A 1 -12.44 -16.69 12.30
CA MET A 1 -11.80 -15.49 12.86
C MET A 1 -10.71 -15.05 11.89
N MET A 2 -10.92 -14.00 11.10
CA MET A 2 -9.95 -13.51 10.10
C MET A 2 -8.95 -12.47 10.68
N ALA A 3 -9.00 -12.21 11.98
CA ALA A 3 -8.17 -11.19 12.67
C ALA A 3 -6.80 -11.71 13.18
N ASP A 4 -6.53 -13.02 13.08
CA ASP A 4 -5.41 -13.65 13.80
C ASP A 4 -4.06 -13.62 13.07
N ARG A 5 -3.97 -12.99 11.89
CA ARG A 5 -2.69 -12.90 11.16
C ARG A 5 -1.86 -11.67 11.52
N ILE A 6 -2.47 -10.65 12.11
CA ILE A 6 -1.79 -9.37 12.42
C ILE A 6 -0.71 -9.57 13.48
N ALA A 7 -1.06 -10.15 14.63
CA ALA A 7 -0.13 -10.39 15.74
C ALA A 7 1.12 -11.22 15.35
N PRO A 8 1.00 -12.38 14.68
CA PRO A 8 2.19 -13.13 14.27
C PRO A 8 2.99 -12.43 13.17
N LEU A 9 2.38 -11.61 12.31
CA LEU A 9 3.11 -10.82 11.32
C LEU A 9 3.91 -9.68 11.98
N GLN A 10 3.31 -8.99 12.96
CA GLN A 10 4.01 -7.95 13.74
C GLN A 10 5.19 -8.51 14.52
N ALA A 11 5.04 -9.69 15.14
CA ALA A 11 6.12 -10.34 15.89
C ALA A 11 7.32 -10.75 15.02
N GLN A 12 7.12 -10.89 13.70
CA GLN A 12 8.18 -11.22 12.75
C GLN A 12 8.90 -9.98 12.20
N VAL A 13 8.35 -8.77 12.40
CA VAL A 13 9.00 -7.51 12.00
C VAL A 13 10.25 -7.32 12.84
N GLY A 14 11.37 -6.96 12.21
CA GLY A 14 12.70 -6.92 12.84
C GLY A 14 13.39 -8.29 13.01
N GLY A 15 12.75 -9.38 12.57
CA GLY A 15 13.33 -10.72 12.55
C GLY A 15 14.04 -11.07 11.22
N PRO A 16 14.53 -12.32 11.07
CA PRO A 16 15.23 -12.77 9.86
C PRO A 16 14.35 -12.83 8.59
N ARG A 17 13.03 -12.73 8.75
CA ARG A 17 12.05 -12.69 7.65
C ARG A 17 11.48 -11.28 7.43
N ASP A 18 12.06 -10.29 8.09
CA ASP A 18 11.64 -8.90 7.91
C ASP A 18 12.00 -8.39 6.53
N GLY A 19 11.11 -7.58 5.96
CA GLY A 19 11.26 -7.05 4.61
C GLY A 19 9.96 -6.47 4.07
N ALA A 20 10.03 -5.95 2.85
CA ALA A 20 8.89 -5.30 2.19
C ALA A 20 7.65 -6.22 2.10
N LEU A 21 7.86 -7.51 1.79
CA LEU A 21 6.79 -8.51 1.67
C LEU A 21 6.06 -8.76 2.99
N LEU A 22 6.79 -8.87 4.11
CA LEU A 22 6.19 -9.10 5.43
C LEU A 22 5.35 -7.90 5.86
N ARG A 23 5.91 -6.69 5.72
CA ARG A 23 5.22 -5.43 6.04
C ARG A 23 4.01 -5.19 5.15
N PHE A 24 4.08 -5.57 3.88
CA PHE A 24 2.93 -5.55 2.99
C PHE A 24 1.82 -6.52 3.41
N ALA A 25 2.18 -7.76 3.77
CA ALA A 25 1.21 -8.73 4.26
C ALA A 25 0.54 -8.23 5.56
N LEU A 26 1.32 -7.60 6.45
CA LEU A 26 0.82 -6.96 7.66
C LEU A 26 -0.15 -5.82 7.33
N GLY A 27 0.24 -4.89 6.45
CA GLY A 27 -0.62 -3.79 6.02
C GLY A 27 -1.93 -4.27 5.40
N ASN A 28 -1.90 -5.34 4.62
CA ASN A 28 -3.11 -5.92 4.03
C ASN A 28 -4.04 -6.52 5.10
N ALA A 29 -3.48 -7.23 6.09
CA ALA A 29 -4.25 -7.75 7.22
C ALA A 29 -4.83 -6.62 8.10
N LEU A 30 -4.11 -5.51 8.27
CA LEU A 30 -4.57 -4.32 8.97
C LEU A 30 -5.71 -3.62 8.22
N LEU A 31 -5.63 -3.51 6.88
CA LEU A 31 -6.73 -2.99 6.05
C LEU A 31 -8.00 -3.84 6.19
N ASP A 32 -7.88 -5.17 6.13
CA ASP A 32 -9.02 -6.09 6.27
C ASP A 32 -9.67 -5.97 7.66
N ALA A 33 -8.85 -5.70 8.68
CA ALA A 33 -9.31 -5.43 10.04
C ALA A 33 -9.88 -4.01 10.25
N GLY A 34 -9.95 -3.17 9.22
CA GLY A 34 -10.41 -1.78 9.31
C GLY A 34 -9.43 -0.82 10.01
N ARG A 35 -8.20 -1.27 10.29
CA ARG A 35 -7.13 -0.48 10.93
C ARG A 35 -6.35 0.28 9.87
N THR A 36 -7.04 1.18 9.16
CA THR A 36 -6.52 1.87 7.97
C THR A 36 -5.26 2.69 8.26
N ALA A 37 -5.21 3.39 9.40
CA ALA A 37 -4.04 4.20 9.78
C ALA A 37 -2.78 3.35 9.93
N GLU A 38 -2.86 2.24 10.68
CA GLU A 38 -1.72 1.35 10.89
C GLU A 38 -1.34 0.61 9.61
N ALA A 39 -2.31 0.33 8.73
CA ALA A 39 -2.01 -0.22 7.42
C ALA A 39 -1.18 0.74 6.57
N CYS A 40 -1.48 2.05 6.59
CA CYS A 40 -0.67 3.06 5.92
C CYS A 40 0.78 3.03 6.42
N ASP A 41 1.01 2.99 7.74
CA ASP A 41 2.36 2.89 8.30
C ASP A 41 3.08 1.60 7.87
N ALA A 42 2.39 0.47 7.88
CA ALA A 42 2.95 -0.81 7.44
C ALA A 42 3.32 -0.79 5.94
N PHE A 43 2.47 -0.23 5.08
CA PHE A 43 2.79 -0.09 3.66
C PHE A 43 3.89 0.93 3.40
N ARG A 44 3.92 2.05 4.14
CA ARG A 44 4.99 3.05 4.06
C ARG A 44 6.34 2.42 4.41
N ALA A 45 6.40 1.62 5.46
CA ALA A 45 7.60 0.88 5.81
C ALA A 45 7.91 -0.23 4.78
N ALA A 46 6.92 -0.81 4.11
CA ALA A 46 7.18 -1.77 3.02
C ALA A 46 7.87 -1.10 1.81
N VAL A 47 7.42 0.09 1.41
CA VAL A 47 7.99 0.84 0.29
C VAL A 47 9.30 1.55 0.65
N ASP A 48 9.57 1.78 1.93
CA ASP A 48 10.87 2.23 2.42
C ASP A 48 11.94 1.14 2.25
N PHE A 49 11.55 -0.13 2.50
CA PHE A 49 12.41 -1.29 2.26
C PHE A 49 12.61 -1.61 0.77
N ASP A 50 11.53 -1.53 -0.01
CA ASP A 50 11.59 -1.75 -1.46
C ASP A 50 10.78 -0.65 -2.17
N PRO A 51 11.47 0.42 -2.62
CA PRO A 51 10.83 1.52 -3.34
C PRO A 51 10.18 1.10 -4.66
N ASP A 52 10.58 -0.04 -5.22
CA ASP A 52 10.04 -0.58 -6.48
C ASP A 52 8.88 -1.55 -6.26
N TYR A 53 8.39 -1.67 -5.03
CA TYR A 53 7.29 -2.54 -4.70
C TYR A 53 5.92 -1.95 -5.06
N SER A 54 5.60 -2.02 -6.35
CA SER A 54 4.37 -1.53 -6.99
C SER A 54 3.07 -1.92 -6.25
N ALA A 55 3.01 -3.15 -5.71
CA ALA A 55 1.85 -3.64 -4.98
C ALA A 55 1.62 -2.90 -3.65
N ALA A 56 2.68 -2.58 -2.91
CA ALA A 56 2.56 -1.83 -1.66
C ALA A 56 2.14 -0.38 -1.91
N TRP A 57 2.68 0.28 -2.93
CA TRP A 57 2.23 1.62 -3.33
C TRP A 57 0.74 1.65 -3.72
N LYS A 58 0.27 0.62 -4.43
CA LYS A 58 -1.15 0.48 -4.78
C LYS A 58 -2.05 0.42 -3.55
N LEU A 59 -1.68 -0.40 -2.56
CA LEU A 59 -2.47 -0.55 -1.33
C LEU A 59 -2.33 0.65 -0.40
N LEU A 60 -1.15 1.29 -0.34
CA LEU A 60 -0.95 2.54 0.39
C LEU A 60 -1.91 3.62 -0.09
N GLY A 61 -1.99 3.88 -1.40
CA GLY A 61 -2.91 4.89 -1.90
C GLY A 61 -4.39 4.54 -1.66
N LYS A 62 -4.76 3.25 -1.64
CA LYS A 62 -6.11 2.83 -1.23
C LYS A 62 -6.38 3.06 0.25
N ALA A 63 -5.38 2.82 1.10
CA ALA A 63 -5.47 3.05 2.53
C ALA A 63 -5.61 4.54 2.84
N GLU A 64 -4.80 5.40 2.22
CA GLU A 64 -4.91 6.86 2.38
C GLU A 64 -6.24 7.39 1.83
N LEU A 65 -6.74 6.85 0.70
CA LEU A 65 -8.08 7.17 0.19
C LEU A 65 -9.17 6.83 1.21
N ALA A 66 -9.07 5.68 1.87
CA ALA A 66 -10.02 5.26 2.91
C ALA A 66 -9.90 6.10 4.18
N ARG A 67 -8.81 6.85 4.36
CA ARG A 67 -8.65 7.89 5.39
C ARG A 67 -9.12 9.28 4.93
N GLU A 68 -9.71 9.37 3.73
CA GLU A 68 -10.13 10.61 3.09
C GLU A 68 -8.98 11.58 2.76
N ASP A 69 -7.74 11.09 2.82
CA ASP A 69 -6.53 11.87 2.49
C ASP A 69 -6.22 11.69 1.00
N LEU A 70 -6.88 12.51 0.19
CA LEU A 70 -6.79 12.44 -1.26
C LEU A 70 -5.40 12.83 -1.76
N ASP A 71 -4.77 13.84 -1.14
CA ASP A 71 -3.42 14.28 -1.50
C ASP A 71 -2.40 13.16 -1.27
N ALA A 72 -2.39 12.53 -0.09
CA ALA A 72 -1.50 11.41 0.19
C ALA A 72 -1.79 10.20 -0.71
N ALA A 73 -3.07 9.93 -1.01
CA ALA A 73 -3.45 8.85 -1.93
C ALA A 73 -2.94 9.10 -3.36
N ALA A 74 -3.03 10.35 -3.85
CA ALA A 74 -2.54 10.75 -5.16
C ALA A 74 -1.03 10.55 -5.25
N GLU A 75 -0.28 11.04 -4.25
CA GLU A 75 1.17 10.88 -4.20
C GLU A 75 1.59 9.41 -4.18
N ALA A 76 0.94 8.59 -3.34
CA ALA A 76 1.24 7.16 -3.24
C ALA A 76 1.03 6.42 -4.58
N TRP A 77 -0.08 6.69 -5.29
CA TRP A 77 -0.29 6.10 -6.61
C TRP A 77 0.66 6.66 -7.66
N GLN A 78 1.02 7.94 -7.61
CA GLN A 78 1.99 8.53 -8.52
C GLN A 78 3.37 7.88 -8.38
N ARG A 79 3.85 7.69 -7.15
CA ARG A 79 5.09 6.96 -6.86
C ARG A 79 4.99 5.49 -7.25
N GLY A 80 3.84 4.85 -6.99
CA GLY A 80 3.60 3.48 -7.39
C GLY A 80 3.61 3.24 -8.89
N ILE A 81 3.06 4.16 -9.69
CA ILE A 81 3.10 4.11 -11.15
C ILE A 81 4.55 4.13 -11.65
N ASP A 82 5.38 4.98 -11.05
CA ASP A 82 6.80 5.13 -11.39
C ASP A 82 7.61 3.87 -10.99
N ALA A 83 7.38 3.34 -9.78
CA ALA A 83 7.90 2.06 -9.32
C ALA A 83 7.49 0.88 -10.24
N ALA A 84 6.21 0.81 -10.60
CA ALA A 84 5.70 -0.19 -11.52
C ALA A 84 6.32 -0.07 -12.91
N ALA A 85 6.54 1.16 -13.40
CA ALA A 85 7.22 1.39 -14.67
C ALA A 85 8.67 0.92 -14.64
N ARG A 86 9.41 1.20 -13.56
CA ARG A 86 10.79 0.71 -13.37
C ARG A 86 10.87 -0.81 -13.30
N ARG A 87 9.92 -1.45 -12.61
CA ARG A 87 9.84 -2.91 -12.49
C ARG A 87 9.28 -3.60 -13.75
N GLY A 88 8.70 -2.85 -14.69
CA GLY A 88 8.02 -3.39 -15.87
C GLY A 88 6.63 -3.98 -15.59
N ASP A 89 6.06 -3.69 -14.41
CA ASP A 89 4.75 -4.17 -13.96
C ASP A 89 3.63 -3.31 -14.56
N LYS A 90 3.37 -3.53 -15.86
CA LYS A 90 2.35 -2.79 -16.63
C LYS A 90 0.94 -2.93 -16.05
N GLN A 91 0.66 -4.03 -15.35
CA GLN A 91 -0.66 -4.27 -14.76
C GLN A 91 -0.89 -3.34 -13.57
N ALA A 92 0.03 -3.35 -12.59
CA ALA A 92 -0.05 -2.48 -11.44
C ALA A 92 -0.05 -1.00 -11.85
N GLN A 93 0.77 -0.63 -12.83
CA GLN A 93 0.82 0.72 -13.38
C GLN A 93 -0.56 1.19 -13.89
N LYS A 94 -1.23 0.37 -14.72
CA LYS A 94 -2.56 0.69 -15.26
C LYS A 94 -3.62 0.80 -14.17
N GLU A 95 -3.63 -0.12 -13.21
CA GLU A 95 -4.58 -0.06 -12.07
C GLU A 95 -4.43 1.26 -11.30
N MET A 96 -3.20 1.63 -10.94
CA MET A 96 -2.92 2.86 -10.19
C MET A 96 -3.26 4.11 -10.99
N GLN A 97 -3.00 4.15 -12.30
CA GLN A 97 -3.41 5.25 -13.17
C GLN A 97 -4.94 5.43 -13.24
N VAL A 98 -5.70 4.34 -13.12
CA VAL A 98 -7.17 4.41 -13.07
C VAL A 98 -7.61 4.99 -11.73
N PHE A 99 -7.00 4.58 -10.61
CA PHE A 99 -7.31 5.15 -9.30
C PHE A 99 -6.99 6.63 -9.21
N LEU A 100 -5.81 7.05 -9.68
CA LEU A 100 -5.41 8.46 -9.71
C LEU A 100 -6.36 9.29 -10.59
N ARG A 101 -6.76 8.78 -11.76
CA ARG A 101 -7.75 9.46 -12.61
C ARG A 101 -9.13 9.56 -11.97
N ARG A 102 -9.56 8.55 -11.21
CA ARG A 102 -10.83 8.60 -10.47
C ARG A 102 -10.80 9.63 -9.37
N LEU A 103 -9.66 9.83 -8.74
CA LEU A 103 -9.44 10.84 -7.71
C LEU A 103 -9.49 12.26 -8.27
N GLN A 104 -8.87 12.47 -9.44
CA GLN A 104 -8.83 13.75 -10.13
C GLN A 104 -10.16 14.13 -10.80
N LYS A 105 -11.06 13.16 -11.00
CA LYS A 105 -12.39 13.48 -11.51
C LYS A 105 -13.21 14.13 -10.40
N PRO A 106 -13.64 15.39 -10.56
CA PRO A 106 -14.56 15.99 -9.60
C PRO A 106 -15.84 15.14 -9.57
N ARG A 107 -16.31 14.82 -8.36
CA ARG A 107 -17.67 14.30 -8.16
C ARG A 107 -18.62 15.45 -8.52
N THR A 108 -18.99 15.55 -9.79
CA THR A 108 -20.14 16.34 -10.26
C THR A 108 -21.43 15.73 -9.76
#